data_AF-A0A1V5WY70-F1
#
_entry.id   AF-A0A1V5WY70-F1
#
_cell.length_a   1.000
_cell.length_b   1.000
_cell.length_c   1.000
_cell.angle_alpha   90.00
_cell.angle_beta   90.00
_cell.angle_gamma   90.00
#
_symmetry.space_group_name_H-M   'P 1'
#
loop_
_entity.id
_entity.type
_entity.pdbx_description
1 polymer ?
#
loop_
_entity_poly.entity_id
_entity_poly.type
_entity_poly.pdbx_seq_one_letter_code
_entity_poly.pdbx_strand_id
1 'polypeptide(L)'
;MSNWESPFIWVCFSDDCGYFQRSEAWMQEKFNVRASYRHRLDPLTGETGPLPVWSRDALKDQIVEEEEDDSVSDAGLGDKESSQ
;
A
#
# COMPACT_ATOMS: atom_id res chain seq x y z
N MET A 1 -5.73 -22.53 -9.43
CA MET A 1 -5.43 -22.13 -8.04
C MET A 1 -4.60 -20.88 -8.13
N SER A 2 -5.00 -19.81 -7.46
CA SER A 2 -4.21 -18.59 -7.35
C SER A 2 -3.10 -18.82 -6.31
N ASN A 3 -1.86 -18.53 -6.67
CA ASN A 3 -0.66 -18.86 -5.88
C ASN A 3 -0.45 -17.92 -4.68
N TRP A 4 -1.52 -17.32 -4.17
CA TRP A 4 -1.48 -16.33 -3.10
C TRP A 4 -2.04 -17.00 -1.86
N GLU A 5 -1.16 -17.29 -0.90
CA GLU A 5 -1.53 -17.90 0.38
C GLU A 5 -2.13 -16.86 1.35
N SER A 6 -1.78 -15.58 1.18
CA SER A 6 -2.27 -14.47 1.99
C SER A 6 -3.57 -13.85 1.44
N PRO A 7 -4.50 -13.41 2.33
CA PRO A 7 -5.72 -12.70 1.91
C PRO A 7 -5.46 -11.29 1.38
N PHE A 8 -4.34 -10.68 1.77
CA PHE A 8 -3.87 -9.39 1.27
C PHE A 8 -2.35 -9.39 1.19
N ILE A 9 -1.79 -8.43 0.46
CA ILE A 9 -0.35 -8.19 0.37
C ILE A 9 -0.07 -6.72 0.68
N TRP A 10 1.09 -6.46 1.28
CA TRP A 10 1.56 -5.08 1.46
C TRP A 10 2.23 -4.61 0.17
N VAL A 11 1.91 -3.39 -0.27
CA VAL A 11 2.48 -2.80 -1.48
C VAL A 11 2.94 -1.36 -1.20
N CYS A 12 4.14 -1.00 -1.66
CA CYS A 12 4.60 0.38 -1.59
C CYS A 12 3.96 1.23 -2.71
N PHE A 13 3.01 2.09 -2.34
CA PHE A 13 2.31 2.99 -3.27
C PHE A 13 2.93 4.40 -3.39
N SER A 14 4.05 4.68 -2.72
CA SER A 14 4.76 5.95 -2.91
C SER A 14 5.37 6.03 -4.32
N ASP A 15 5.04 7.10 -5.03
CA ASP A 15 5.59 7.41 -6.36
C ASP A 15 7.03 7.96 -6.29
N ASP A 16 7.48 8.33 -5.09
CA ASP A 16 8.85 8.74 -4.78
C ASP A 16 9.75 7.56 -4.40
N CYS A 17 9.20 6.34 -4.40
CA CYS A 17 9.98 5.13 -4.19
C CYS A 17 11.00 4.96 -5.32
N GLY A 18 12.29 4.95 -4.98
CA GLY A 18 13.36 4.81 -5.97
C GLY A 18 13.29 3.50 -6.79
N TYR A 19 12.71 2.42 -6.25
CA TYR A 19 12.48 1.18 -6.99
C TYR A 19 11.44 1.38 -8.13
N PHE A 20 10.35 2.07 -7.82
CA PHE A 20 9.29 2.39 -8.78
C PHE A 20 9.79 3.32 -9.90
N GLN A 21 10.53 4.37 -9.57
CA GLN A 21 11.06 5.31 -10.56
C GLN A 21 12.10 4.65 -11.48
N ARG A 22 13.01 3.84 -10.94
CA ARG A 22 14.02 3.13 -11.75
C ARG A 22 13.41 2.10 -12.68
N SER A 23 12.37 1.39 -12.23
CA SER A 23 11.69 0.42 -13.09
C SER A 23 10.83 1.08 -14.17
N GLU A 24 10.19 2.22 -13.88
CA GLU A 24 9.48 3.02 -14.89
C GLU A 24 10.46 3.48 -15.99
N ALA A 25 11.61 4.03 -15.59
CA ALA A 25 12.66 4.43 -16.54
C ALA A 25 13.17 3.25 -17.39
N TRP A 26 13.39 2.09 -16.78
CA TRP A 26 13.83 0.89 -17.50
C TRP A 26 12.78 0.40 -18.51
N MET A 27 11.50 0.36 -18.12
CA MET A 27 10.41 -0.05 -19.01
C MET A 27 10.27 0.91 -20.20
N GLN A 28 10.40 2.21 -19.94
CA GLN A 28 10.40 3.23 -20.98
C GLN A 28 11.60 3.08 -21.93
N GLU A 29 12.80 2.86 -21.41
CA GLU A 29 14.02 2.71 -22.23
C GLU A 29 14.00 1.43 -23.07
N LYS A 30 13.59 0.29 -22.49
CA LYS A 30 13.68 -1.02 -23.15
C LYS A 30 12.48 -1.35 -24.04
N PHE A 31 11.30 -0.86 -23.70
CA PHE A 31 10.06 -1.26 -24.36
C PHE A 31 9.20 -0.08 -24.82
N ASN A 32 9.58 1.16 -24.50
CA ASN A 32 8.82 2.36 -24.82
C ASN A 32 7.36 2.30 -24.32
N VAL A 33 7.18 1.77 -23.10
CA VAL A 33 5.87 1.67 -22.44
C VAL A 33 5.88 2.37 -21.09
N ARG A 34 4.74 3.00 -20.75
CA ARG A 34 4.47 3.56 -19.43
C ARG A 34 3.99 2.45 -18.49
N ALA A 35 4.92 1.66 -17.99
CA ALA A 35 4.69 0.62 -16.99
C ALA A 35 5.85 0.61 -15.98
N SER A 36 5.62 0.02 -14.81
CA SER A 36 6.63 -0.04 -13.75
C SER A 36 6.37 -1.23 -12.84
N TYR A 37 7.21 -1.41 -11.82
CA TYR A 37 7.03 -2.39 -10.76
C TYR A 37 6.96 -1.70 -9.39
N ARG A 38 5.95 -2.06 -8.60
CA ARG A 38 5.89 -1.74 -7.16
C ARG A 38 6.48 -2.89 -6.35
N HIS A 39 7.04 -2.58 -5.19
CA HIS A 39 7.50 -3.61 -4.26
C HIS A 39 6.30 -4.18 -3.49
N ARG A 40 6.13 -5.51 -3.50
CA ARG A 40 5.16 -6.22 -2.66
C ARG A 40 5.84 -7.05 -1.57
N LEU A 41 5.10 -7.29 -0.49
CA LEU A 41 5.43 -8.19 0.61
C LEU A 41 4.20 -9.04 0.95
N ASP A 42 4.37 -10.35 0.95
CA ASP A 42 3.39 -11.29 1.49
C ASP A 42 3.56 -11.37 3.03
N PRO A 43 2.53 -11.02 3.83
CA PRO A 43 2.65 -10.95 5.29
C PRO A 43 2.73 -12.32 5.97
N LEU A 44 2.24 -13.39 5.34
CA LEU A 44 2.23 -14.74 5.93
C LEU A 44 3.59 -15.42 5.77
N THR A 45 4.18 -15.31 4.58
CA THR A 45 5.41 -16.01 4.20
C THR A 45 6.65 -15.13 4.34
N GLY A 46 6.48 -13.80 4.35
CA GLY A 46 7.57 -12.84 4.26
C GLY A 46 8.16 -12.70 2.84
N GLU A 47 7.58 -13.35 1.83
CA GLU A 47 8.07 -13.29 0.46
C GLU A 47 7.90 -11.87 -0.11
N THR A 48 8.97 -11.33 -0.70
CA THR A 48 8.96 -10.03 -1.38
C THR A 48 9.15 -10.18 -2.87
N GLY A 49 8.58 -9.28 -3.66
CA GLY A 49 8.80 -9.30 -5.11
C GLY A 49 8.27 -8.09 -5.87
N PRO A 50 8.50 -8.06 -7.19
CA PRO A 50 7.90 -7.07 -8.08
C PRO A 50 6.40 -7.32 -8.25
N LEU A 51 5.63 -6.24 -8.23
CA LEU A 51 4.22 -6.19 -8.62
C LEU A 51 4.08 -5.29 -9.86
N PRO A 52 3.79 -5.83 -11.05
CA PRO A 52 3.67 -5.05 -12.27
C PRO A 52 2.49 -4.08 -12.20
N VAL A 53 2.71 -2.84 -12.64
CA VAL A 53 1.69 -1.80 -12.72
C VAL A 53 1.74 -1.10 -14.07
N TRP A 54 0.59 -0.95 -14.73
CA TRP A 54 0.46 -0.33 -16.05
C TRP A 54 0.20 1.18 -15.99
N SER A 55 0.13 1.74 -14.79
CA SER A 55 0.04 3.18 -14.54
C SER A 55 0.41 3.46 -13.07
N ARG A 56 0.55 4.74 -12.72
CA ARG A 56 0.79 5.17 -11.33
C ARG A 56 -0.37 4.84 -10.39
N ASP A 57 -1.59 4.77 -10.94
CA ASP A 57 -2.81 4.53 -10.16
C ASP A 57 -3.30 3.09 -10.21
N ALA A 58 -2.64 2.23 -11.01
CA ALA A 58 -2.97 0.82 -11.06
C ALA A 58 -2.93 0.21 -9.66
N LEU A 59 -4.01 -0.51 -9.31
CA LEU A 59 -4.21 -1.24 -8.05
C LEU A 59 -4.48 -0.37 -6.82
N LYS A 60 -4.50 0.97 -6.93
CA LYS A 60 -4.86 1.84 -5.79
C LYS A 60 -6.33 1.68 -5.39
N ASP A 61 -7.19 1.34 -6.34
CA ASP A 61 -8.61 1.03 -6.15
C ASP A 61 -8.86 -0.30 -5.43
N GLN A 62 -7.81 -1.10 -5.23
CA GLN A 62 -7.86 -2.38 -4.50
C GLN A 62 -7.19 -2.28 -3.13
N ILE A 63 -6.84 -1.07 -2.67
CA ILE A 63 -6.34 -0.86 -1.31
C ILE A 63 -7.49 -1.17 -0.36
N VAL A 64 -7.24 -2.11 0.55
CA VAL A 64 -8.19 -2.45 1.61
C VAL A 64 -8.20 -1.30 2.61
N GLU A 65 -9.38 -0.71 2.82
CA GLU A 65 -9.60 0.29 3.87
C GLU A 65 -9.73 -0.40 5.22
N GLU A 66 -9.23 0.24 6.27
CA GLU A 66 -9.47 -0.23 7.63
C GLU A 66 -10.95 -0.01 7.96
N GLU A 67 -11.65 -1.04 8.43
CA GLU A 67 -13.01 -0.87 8.94
C GLU A 67 -12.94 -0.03 10.23
N GLU A 68 -13.49 1.19 10.20
CA GLU A 68 -13.66 2.01 11.41
C GLU A 68 -14.64 1.28 12.34
N ASP A 69 -14.12 0.64 13.39
CA ASP A 69 -14.92 0.02 14.43
C ASP A 69 -15.56 1.14 15.28
N ASP A 70 -16.82 1.48 14.97
CA ASP A 70 -17.66 2.48 15.66
C ASP A 70 -17.91 2.20 17.17
N SER A 71 -17.24 1.21 17.78
CA SER A 71 -17.51 0.77 19.16
C SER A 71 -16.77 1.53 20.27
N VAL A 72 -15.96 2.55 19.98
CA VAL A 72 -15.43 3.44 21.03
C VAL A 72 -16.45 4.54 21.34
N SER A 73 -17.46 4.17 22.14
CA SER A 73 -18.39 5.13 22.75
C SER A 73 -17.61 6.12 23.62
N ASP A 74 -17.74 7.39 23.25
CA ASP A 74 -17.57 8.61 24.05
C ASP A 74 -17.58 8.33 25.57
N ALA A 75 -16.40 8.24 26.18
CA ALA A 75 -16.25 8.42 27.61
C ALA A 75 -15.95 9.89 27.85
N GLY A 76 -17.03 10.62 28.15
CA GLY A 76 -17.06 12.07 28.37
C GLY A 76 -15.82 12.67 29.04
N LEU A 77 -15.34 13.74 28.42
CA LEU A 77 -14.35 14.66 28.94
C LEU A 77 -14.90 15.28 30.25
N GLY A 78 -14.50 14.72 31.39
CA GLY A 78 -14.71 15.35 32.68
C GLY A 78 -13.68 16.45 32.89
N ASP A 79 -14.11 17.70 32.80
CA ASP A 79 -13.34 18.87 33.22
C ASP A 79 -12.87 18.71 34.67
N LYS A 80 -11.56 18.70 34.88
CA LYS A 80 -10.96 19.16 36.14
C LYS A 80 -10.00 20.28 35.81
N GLU A 81 -10.57 21.48 35.78
CA GLU A 81 -9.84 22.73 35.81
C GLU A 81 -8.98 22.77 37.09
N SER A 82 -7.67 22.98 36.91
CA SER A 82 -6.74 23.29 37.96
C SER A 82 -6.81 24.79 38.24
N SER A 83 -7.26 25.19 39.43
CA SER A 83 -6.90 26.49 40.00
C SER A 83 -6.84 26.42 41.53
N GLN A 84 -5.59 26.61 42.00
CA GLN A 84 -5.13 27.21 43.26
C GLN A 84 -5.73 26.74 44.58
#